data_AF-A0A432K3H1-F1
#
_entry.id   AF-A0A432K3H1-F1
#
_cell.length_a   1.000
_cell.length_b   1.000
_cell.length_c   1.000
_cell.angle_alpha   90.00
_cell.angle_beta   90.00
_cell.angle_gamma   90.00
#
_symmetry.space_group_name_H-M   'P 1'
#
loop_
_entity.id
_entity.type
_entity.pdbx_description
1 polymer ?
#
loop_
_entity_poly.entity_id
_entity_poly.type
_entity_poly.pdbx_seq_one_letter_code
_entity_poly.pdbx_strand_id
1 'polypeptide(L)'
;MPTSTQESGRERRLLLESLQAFSRGDGDAPLVTKWTAASKSGVSLDSECPLNDLHIKAPSNETQDQAITFVLSTDDVDRHGDVISADGWVLDAYEENPVLLWAHDYRHPAIGRAAKMWTEPHRLLANMEFAPTEFAQEIASLYRSGFQWGVSVGFKPLRYEERRDEKTGSFLGLRFLEQEL
;
A
#
# COMPACT_ATOMS: atom_id res chain seq x y z
N MET A 1 17.51 16.04 -19.31
CA MET A 1 16.76 15.24 -18.32
C MET A 1 16.18 16.21 -17.31
N PRO A 2 14.84 16.33 -17.17
CA PRO A 2 14.27 17.15 -16.12
C PRO A 2 14.73 16.60 -14.75
N THR A 3 15.07 17.49 -13.82
CA THR A 3 15.52 17.11 -12.49
C THR A 3 14.33 16.60 -11.65
N SER A 4 14.59 15.77 -10.63
CA SER A 4 13.57 15.20 -9.72
C SER A 4 12.58 16.23 -9.14
N THR A 5 13.00 17.49 -8.98
CA THR A 5 12.16 18.61 -8.53
C THR A 5 11.18 19.11 -9.61
N GLN A 6 11.50 18.95 -10.90
CA GLN A 6 10.62 19.33 -12.02
C GLN A 6 9.53 18.28 -12.29
N GLU A 7 9.82 16.99 -12.04
CA GLU A 7 8.83 15.91 -12.15
C GLU A 7 7.76 16.02 -11.05
N SER A 8 8.17 16.26 -9.78
CA SER A 8 7.23 16.44 -8.68
C SER A 8 6.30 17.66 -8.85
N GLY A 9 6.80 18.74 -9.48
CA GLY A 9 5.99 19.91 -9.81
C GLY A 9 4.94 19.65 -10.91
N ARG A 10 5.25 18.77 -11.86
CA ARG A 10 4.33 18.39 -12.94
C ARG A 10 3.22 17.46 -12.42
N GLU A 11 3.58 16.47 -11.62
CA GLU A 11 2.63 15.52 -11.00
C GLU A 11 1.65 16.25 -10.09
N ARG A 12 2.14 17.16 -9.24
CA ARG A 12 1.30 17.99 -8.38
C ARG A 12 0.31 18.85 -9.18
N ARG A 13 0.74 19.40 -10.32
CA ARG A 13 -0.14 20.21 -11.18
C ARG A 13 -1.25 19.38 -11.80
N LEU A 14 -0.94 18.20 -12.31
CA LEU A 14 -1.92 17.29 -12.91
C LEU A 14 -2.95 16.79 -11.87
N LEU A 15 -2.49 16.52 -10.64
CA LEU A 15 -3.40 16.15 -9.54
C LEU A 15 -4.34 17.31 -9.16
N LEU A 16 -3.83 18.55 -9.11
CA LEU A 16 -4.66 19.71 -8.80
C LEU A 16 -5.69 20.02 -9.92
N GLU A 17 -5.28 19.92 -11.19
CA GLU A 17 -6.16 20.14 -12.33
C GLU A 17 -7.29 19.10 -12.38
N SER A 18 -6.98 17.84 -12.11
CA SER A 18 -7.97 16.76 -12.05
C SER A 18 -8.90 16.86 -10.83
N LEU A 19 -8.40 17.25 -9.65
CA LEU A 19 -9.25 17.54 -8.48
C LEU A 19 -10.22 18.69 -8.76
N GLN A 20 -9.77 19.74 -9.45
CA GLN A 20 -10.64 20.84 -9.84
C GLN A 20 -11.69 20.42 -10.88
N ALA A 21 -11.35 19.56 -11.83
CA ALA A 21 -12.30 19.01 -12.79
C ALA A 21 -13.38 18.15 -12.09
N PHE A 22 -12.99 17.30 -11.13
CA PHE A 22 -13.92 16.53 -10.31
C PHE A 22 -14.85 17.43 -9.49
N SER A 23 -14.32 18.50 -8.86
CA SER A 23 -15.14 19.44 -8.07
C SER A 23 -16.19 20.18 -8.91
N ARG A 24 -16.00 20.27 -10.22
CA ARG A 24 -16.95 20.85 -11.18
C ARG A 24 -17.92 19.83 -11.78
N GLY A 25 -17.73 18.53 -11.51
CA GLY A 25 -18.54 17.44 -12.07
C GLY A 25 -18.18 17.07 -13.52
N ASP A 26 -17.05 17.57 -14.03
CA ASP A 26 -16.64 17.41 -15.43
C ASP A 26 -15.78 16.14 -15.68
N GLY A 27 -15.57 15.31 -14.66
CA GLY A 27 -14.77 14.08 -14.76
C GLY A 27 -14.80 13.27 -13.46
N ASP A 28 -14.27 12.04 -13.53
CA ASP A 28 -14.17 11.15 -12.37
C ASP A 28 -13.17 11.67 -11.33
N ALA A 29 -13.34 11.24 -10.07
CA ALA A 29 -12.39 11.56 -9.01
C ALA A 29 -11.01 11.09 -9.44
N PRO A 30 -9.97 11.96 -9.41
CA PRO A 30 -8.65 11.52 -9.79
C PRO A 30 -8.22 10.38 -8.88
N LEU A 31 -7.79 9.28 -9.49
CA LEU A 31 -7.05 8.24 -8.80
C LEU A 31 -5.85 8.93 -8.15
N VAL A 32 -5.93 9.18 -6.85
CA VAL A 32 -4.75 9.40 -6.04
C VAL A 32 -4.03 8.07 -6.12
N THR A 33 -3.14 7.92 -7.11
CA THR A 33 -2.26 6.77 -7.20
C THR A 33 -1.68 6.56 -5.81
N LYS A 34 -1.76 5.33 -5.32
CA LYS A 34 -1.45 4.85 -3.97
C LYS A 34 -0.06 5.24 -3.41
N TRP A 35 0.70 6.14 -4.04
CA TRP A 35 2.12 6.32 -3.82
C TRP A 35 2.55 7.78 -3.88
N THR A 36 3.07 8.26 -2.76
CA THR A 36 4.16 9.24 -2.73
C THR A 36 5.48 8.49 -2.77
N ALA A 37 6.32 8.77 -3.77
CA ALA A 37 7.67 8.23 -3.85
C ALA A 37 8.47 8.63 -2.60
N ALA A 38 9.15 7.65 -2.00
CA ALA A 38 10.09 7.88 -0.92
C ALA A 38 11.20 8.86 -1.38
N SER A 39 11.29 10.01 -0.72
CA SER A 39 12.34 10.99 -0.95
C SER A 39 13.69 10.42 -0.50
N LYS A 40 14.58 10.11 -1.44
CA LYS A 40 15.99 9.85 -1.15
C LYS A 40 16.72 11.19 -1.01
N SER A 41 17.25 11.49 0.16
CA SER A 41 18.18 12.61 0.39
C SER A 41 19.57 12.10 0.80
N GLY A 42 20.60 12.47 0.04
CA GLY A 42 22.04 12.42 0.38
C GLY A 42 22.74 11.10 0.01
N VAL A 43 23.93 11.03 -0.59
CA VAL A 43 25.03 11.99 -0.79
C VAL A 43 25.81 11.60 -2.06
N SER A 44 26.31 12.59 -2.80
CA SER A 44 27.24 12.47 -3.92
C SER A 44 28.66 12.17 -3.46
N LEU A 45 29.37 11.27 -4.15
CA LEU A 45 30.83 11.25 -4.17
C LEU A 45 31.31 10.79 -5.55
N ASP A 46 32.20 11.60 -6.09
CA ASP A 46 32.59 11.65 -7.48
C ASP A 46 33.65 10.58 -7.83
N SER A 47 33.73 10.30 -9.14
CA SER A 47 34.90 9.85 -9.90
C SER A 47 35.19 8.35 -10.06
N GLU A 48 35.03 7.94 -11.32
CA GLU A 48 35.77 6.94 -12.10
C GLU A 48 35.76 5.45 -11.68
N CYS A 49 35.01 4.65 -12.44
CA CYS A 49 35.27 3.22 -12.63
C CYS A 49 36.55 3.03 -13.49
N PRO A 50 37.38 2.00 -13.22
CA PRO A 50 37.10 0.72 -13.88
C PRO A 50 37.39 -0.52 -13.01
N LEU A 51 36.49 -1.50 -13.18
CA LEU A 51 36.60 -2.94 -12.91
C LEU A 51 37.97 -3.46 -12.42
N ASN A 52 38.04 -3.88 -11.16
CA ASN A 52 38.57 -5.18 -10.76
C ASN A 52 38.34 -5.47 -9.26
N ASP A 53 38.26 -6.76 -8.96
CA ASP A 53 38.09 -7.42 -7.66
C ASP A 53 36.69 -7.48 -7.07
N LEU A 54 36.07 -8.67 -7.26
CA LEU A 54 35.06 -9.23 -6.37
C LEU A 54 35.62 -9.31 -4.94
N HIS A 55 35.50 -8.21 -4.19
CA HIS A 55 35.34 -8.28 -2.75
C HIS A 55 33.85 -8.13 -2.47
N ILE A 56 33.18 -9.26 -2.20
CA ILE A 56 31.89 -9.25 -1.53
C ILE A 56 32.13 -8.57 -0.17
N LYS A 57 31.88 -7.27 -0.14
CA LYS A 57 31.88 -6.49 1.09
C LYS A 57 30.73 -7.06 1.90
N ALA A 58 31.06 -7.74 3.01
CA ALA A 58 30.09 -8.20 3.98
C ALA A 58 29.09 -7.07 4.25
N PRO A 59 27.76 -7.33 4.28
CA PRO A 59 26.80 -6.27 4.58
C PRO A 59 27.16 -5.71 5.95
N SER A 60 27.49 -4.42 5.97
CA SER A 60 27.66 -3.66 7.19
C SER A 60 26.39 -3.83 8.02
N ASN A 61 26.55 -4.40 9.22
CA ASN A 61 25.54 -4.37 10.29
C ASN A 61 24.96 -2.96 10.42
N GLU A 62 23.67 -2.88 10.76
CA GLU A 62 22.87 -1.66 10.96
C GLU A 62 22.22 -1.08 9.69
N THR A 63 21.60 -1.91 8.84
CA THR A 63 20.44 -1.40 8.08
C THR A 63 19.21 -1.75 8.90
N GLN A 64 18.69 -0.80 9.68
CA GLN A 64 17.32 -0.97 10.18
C GLN A 64 16.44 -1.16 8.95
N ASP A 65 15.87 -2.35 8.81
CA ASP A 65 15.11 -2.70 7.63
C ASP A 65 13.89 -1.80 7.57
N GLN A 66 13.93 -0.80 6.69
CA GLN A 66 12.95 0.27 6.68
C GLN A 66 11.56 -0.32 6.40
N ALA A 67 10.61 0.01 7.27
CA ALA A 67 9.22 -0.38 7.10
C ALA A 67 8.69 0.07 5.72
N ILE A 68 7.89 -0.79 5.09
CA ILE A 68 7.27 -0.51 3.81
C ILE A 68 5.84 -0.04 4.07
N THR A 69 5.46 1.13 3.55
CA THR A 69 4.09 1.61 3.61
C THR A 69 3.26 0.93 2.53
N PHE A 70 2.11 0.37 2.90
CA PHE A 70 1.15 -0.23 1.98
C PHE A 70 -0.21 0.44 2.10
N VAL A 71 -0.90 0.55 0.96
CA VAL A 71 -2.35 0.76 0.94
C VAL A 71 -3.03 -0.60 0.92
N LEU A 72 -3.50 -1.01 2.09
CA LEU A 72 -4.08 -2.32 2.36
C LEU A 72 -5.43 -2.52 1.67
N SER A 73 -6.26 -1.49 1.67
CA SER A 73 -7.58 -1.49 1.05
C SER A 73 -7.91 -0.11 0.50
N THR A 74 -8.70 -0.09 -0.58
CA THR A 74 -9.41 1.10 -1.08
C THR A 74 -10.91 0.79 -1.08
N ASP A 75 -11.74 1.83 -1.10
CA ASP A 75 -13.19 1.68 -1.24
C ASP A 75 -13.64 1.66 -2.72
N ASP A 76 -12.69 1.41 -3.63
CA ASP A 76 -12.98 1.12 -5.03
C ASP A 76 -13.83 -0.16 -5.15
N VAL A 77 -14.65 -0.21 -6.20
CA VAL A 77 -15.36 -1.43 -6.56
C VAL A 77 -14.36 -2.49 -7.01
N ASP A 78 -14.35 -3.64 -6.32
CA ASP A 78 -13.46 -4.73 -6.67
C ASP A 78 -13.97 -5.54 -7.88
N ARG A 79 -13.22 -6.56 -8.29
CA ARG A 79 -13.58 -7.40 -9.45
C ARG A 79 -14.82 -8.26 -9.24
N HIS A 80 -15.23 -8.45 -8.00
CA HIS A 80 -16.46 -9.16 -7.62
C HIS A 80 -17.64 -8.19 -7.48
N GLY A 81 -17.38 -6.88 -7.61
CA GLY A 81 -18.36 -5.82 -7.45
C GLY A 81 -18.59 -5.43 -6.00
N ASP A 82 -17.75 -5.92 -5.08
CA ASP A 82 -17.81 -5.59 -3.67
C ASP A 82 -17.11 -4.24 -3.40
N VAL A 83 -17.46 -3.60 -2.29
CA VAL A 83 -16.82 -2.38 -1.79
C VAL A 83 -16.57 -2.53 -0.30
N ILE A 84 -15.35 -2.23 0.15
CA ILE A 84 -15.00 -2.18 1.56
C ILE A 84 -14.86 -0.71 1.97
N SER A 85 -15.78 -0.20 2.79
CA SER A 85 -15.75 1.19 3.23
C SER A 85 -14.52 1.46 4.10
N ALA A 86 -13.68 2.43 3.71
CA ALA A 86 -12.50 2.80 4.49
C ALA A 86 -12.86 3.33 5.90
N ASP A 87 -13.99 4.00 6.05
CA ASP A 87 -14.47 4.51 7.34
C ASP A 87 -15.04 3.40 8.25
N GLY A 88 -15.24 2.20 7.71
CA GLY A 88 -15.83 1.05 8.41
C GLY A 88 -14.82 0.17 9.13
N TRP A 89 -13.51 0.47 9.07
CA TRP A 89 -12.49 -0.36 9.69
C TRP A 89 -12.47 -0.25 11.21
N VAL A 90 -12.69 -1.37 11.88
CA VAL A 90 -12.47 -1.55 13.33
C VAL A 90 -11.13 -2.27 13.50
N LEU A 91 -10.15 -1.59 14.11
CA LEU A 91 -8.75 -2.04 14.13
C LEU A 91 -8.28 -2.54 15.50
N ASP A 92 -9.07 -2.32 16.56
CA ASP A 92 -8.66 -2.57 17.95
C ASP A 92 -8.13 -3.99 18.16
N ALA A 93 -8.83 -5.00 17.62
CA ALA A 93 -8.45 -6.40 17.77
C ALA A 93 -7.13 -6.74 17.05
N TYR A 94 -6.91 -6.20 15.85
CA TYR A 94 -5.67 -6.39 15.11
C TYR A 94 -4.49 -5.69 15.79
N GLU A 95 -4.68 -4.49 16.34
CA GLU A 95 -3.61 -3.73 17.00
C GLU A 95 -3.03 -4.43 18.23
N GLU A 96 -3.81 -5.28 18.91
CA GLU A 96 -3.33 -6.13 20.01
C GLU A 96 -2.33 -7.21 19.53
N ASN A 97 -2.41 -7.64 18.26
CA ASN A 97 -1.48 -8.59 17.66
C ASN A 97 -1.32 -8.37 16.13
N PRO A 98 -0.56 -7.35 15.71
CA PRO A 98 -0.61 -6.81 14.35
C PRO A 98 0.24 -7.62 13.37
N VAL A 99 -0.08 -8.88 13.16
CA VAL A 99 0.73 -9.82 12.38
C VAL A 99 0.55 -9.62 10.87
N LEU A 100 1.67 -9.70 10.13
CA LEU A 100 1.67 -9.81 8.67
C LEU A 100 1.86 -11.29 8.29
N LEU A 101 0.85 -11.87 7.65
CA LEU A 101 0.88 -13.25 7.18
C LEU A 101 1.33 -13.34 5.72
N TRP A 102 1.98 -14.44 5.37
CA TRP A 102 2.20 -14.78 3.97
C TRP A 102 0.92 -15.35 3.37
N ALA A 103 0.36 -14.67 2.37
CA ALA A 103 -0.72 -15.18 1.52
C ALA A 103 -1.93 -15.79 2.30
N HIS A 104 -2.33 -15.17 3.42
CA HIS A 104 -3.39 -15.67 4.30
C HIS A 104 -3.17 -17.09 4.82
N ASP A 105 -1.93 -17.58 4.88
CA ASP A 105 -1.61 -18.91 5.40
C ASP A 105 -1.43 -18.88 6.92
N TYR A 106 -2.52 -19.17 7.63
CA TYR A 106 -2.56 -19.28 9.09
C TYR A 106 -1.77 -20.46 9.67
N ARG A 107 -1.17 -21.32 8.83
CA ARG A 107 -0.38 -22.48 9.28
C ARG A 107 1.11 -22.16 9.37
N HIS A 108 1.55 -21.07 8.76
CA HIS A 108 2.94 -20.61 8.80
C HIS A 108 3.09 -19.48 9.84
N PRO A 109 4.27 -19.36 10.47
CA PRO A 109 4.58 -18.19 11.29
C PRO A 109 4.44 -16.89 10.51
N ALA A 110 4.14 -15.80 11.22
CA ALA A 110 4.07 -14.47 10.62
C ALA A 110 5.40 -14.08 9.96
N ILE A 111 5.30 -13.37 8.82
CA ILE A 111 6.45 -12.86 8.06
C ILE A 111 6.79 -11.41 8.44
N GLY A 112 6.04 -10.81 9.35
CA GLY A 112 6.23 -9.44 9.76
C GLY A 112 5.11 -8.95 10.68
N ARG A 113 5.05 -7.64 10.85
CA ARG A 113 3.99 -6.97 11.62
C ARG A 113 3.73 -5.55 11.13
N ALA A 114 2.55 -5.01 11.42
CA ALA A 114 2.29 -3.59 11.25
C ALA A 114 2.90 -2.79 12.43
N ALA A 115 3.81 -1.88 12.13
CA ALA A 115 4.34 -0.92 13.10
C ALA A 115 3.35 0.22 13.37
N LYS A 116 2.50 0.53 12.38
CA LYS A 116 1.43 1.52 12.47
C LYS A 116 0.37 1.22 11.44
N MET A 117 -0.89 1.37 11.79
CA MET A 117 -2.01 1.44 10.84
C MET A 117 -2.78 2.72 11.01
N TRP A 118 -3.42 3.17 9.94
CA TRP A 118 -4.32 4.32 9.97
C TRP A 118 -5.24 4.31 8.76
N THR A 119 -6.38 4.97 8.90
CA THR A 119 -7.26 5.27 7.78
C THR A 119 -6.98 6.68 7.25
N GLU A 120 -7.11 6.81 5.94
CA GLU A 120 -7.25 8.08 5.23
C GLU A 120 -8.58 8.03 4.47
N PRO A 121 -9.10 9.17 3.98
CA PRO A 121 -10.24 9.13 3.07
C PRO A 121 -10.01 8.10 1.96
N HIS A 122 -10.95 7.17 1.80
CA HIS A 122 -10.95 6.11 0.78
C HIS A 122 -9.87 5.03 0.94
N ARG A 123 -9.08 5.01 2.01
CA ARG A 123 -7.94 4.07 2.15
C ARG A 123 -7.69 3.58 3.58
N LEU A 124 -7.30 2.32 3.70
CA LEU A 124 -6.60 1.78 4.86
C LEU A 124 -5.12 1.64 4.53
N LEU A 125 -4.25 2.16 5.40
CA LEU A 125 -2.81 2.13 5.24
C LEU A 125 -2.12 1.50 6.44
N ALA A 126 -0.93 0.95 6.19
CA ALA A 126 -0.07 0.45 7.24
C ALA A 126 1.41 0.58 6.89
N ASN A 127 2.24 0.80 7.91
CA ASN A 127 3.69 0.63 7.84
C ASN A 127 4.03 -0.79 8.29
N MET A 128 4.53 -1.61 7.39
CA MET A 128 4.83 -3.02 7.65
C MET A 128 6.33 -3.23 7.84
N GLU A 129 6.70 -3.87 8.95
CA GLU A 129 8.04 -4.38 9.24
C GLU A 129 8.10 -5.86 8.89
N PHE A 130 9.07 -6.27 8.07
CA PHE A 130 9.31 -7.68 7.79
C PHE A 130 10.16 -8.30 8.89
N ALA A 131 9.85 -9.53 9.26
CA ALA A 131 10.61 -10.27 10.26
C ALA A 131 12.06 -10.51 9.76
N PRO A 132 13.06 -10.62 10.66
CA PRO A 132 14.44 -10.91 10.27
C PRO A 132 14.67 -12.40 9.99
N THR A 133 13.70 -13.08 9.34
CA THR A 133 13.81 -14.47 8.90
C THR A 133 14.15 -14.51 7.41
N GLU A 134 14.88 -15.52 6.96
CA GLU A 134 15.28 -15.62 5.53
C GLU A 134 14.07 -15.54 4.59
N PHE A 135 13.00 -16.26 4.91
CA PHE A 135 11.77 -16.25 4.11
C PHE A 135 11.11 -14.86 4.08
N ALA A 136 10.96 -14.20 5.23
CA ALA A 136 10.37 -12.85 5.26
C ALA A 136 11.21 -11.84 4.48
N GLN A 137 12.54 -11.95 4.55
CA GLN A 137 13.47 -11.08 3.84
C GLN A 137 13.47 -11.34 2.32
N GLU A 138 13.31 -12.60 1.89
CA GLU A 138 13.07 -12.95 0.49
C GLU A 138 11.81 -12.23 -0.03
N ILE A 139 10.68 -12.34 0.68
CA ILE A 139 9.43 -11.65 0.30
C ILE A 139 9.60 -10.12 0.32
N ALA A 140 10.26 -9.56 1.34
CA ALA A 140 10.55 -8.13 1.41
C ALA A 140 11.34 -7.65 0.19
N SER A 141 12.30 -8.46 -0.29
CA SER A 141 13.07 -8.16 -1.49
C SER A 141 12.20 -8.07 -2.75
N LEU A 142 11.17 -8.92 -2.87
CA LEU A 142 10.21 -8.90 -3.99
C LEU A 142 9.39 -7.60 -4.02
N TYR A 143 8.97 -7.11 -2.84
CA TYR A 143 8.30 -5.82 -2.74
C TYR A 143 9.23 -4.65 -3.08
N ARG A 144 10.45 -4.66 -2.54
CA ARG A 144 11.43 -3.59 -2.77
C ARG A 144 11.91 -3.51 -4.22
N SER A 145 11.97 -4.64 -4.90
CA SER A 145 12.37 -4.73 -6.31
C SER A 145 11.20 -4.53 -7.30
N GLY A 146 9.96 -4.43 -6.81
CA GLY A 146 8.80 -4.24 -7.66
C GLY A 146 8.37 -5.49 -8.43
N PHE A 147 8.75 -6.69 -7.97
CA PHE A 147 8.12 -7.92 -8.45
C PHE A 147 6.77 -8.18 -7.75
N GLN A 148 6.61 -7.67 -6.53
CA GLN A 148 5.36 -7.72 -5.78
C GLN A 148 4.92 -6.31 -5.38
N TRP A 149 3.61 -6.03 -5.50
CA TRP A 149 3.05 -4.69 -5.26
C TRP A 149 1.80 -4.73 -4.39
N GLY A 150 0.97 -5.76 -4.59
CA GLY A 150 -0.31 -5.89 -3.93
C GLY A 150 -0.20 -6.63 -2.60
N VAL A 151 -0.95 -6.12 -1.62
CA VAL A 151 -1.27 -6.80 -0.37
C VAL A 151 -2.79 -7.01 -0.32
N SER A 152 -3.23 -7.85 0.60
CA SER A 152 -4.64 -8.16 0.80
C SER A 152 -4.93 -8.20 2.30
N VAL A 153 -6.15 -7.85 2.66
CA VAL A 153 -6.68 -7.94 4.02
C VAL A 153 -7.66 -9.10 4.11
N GLY A 154 -7.53 -9.92 5.15
CA GLY A 154 -8.60 -10.79 5.62
C GLY A 154 -9.36 -10.03 6.69
N PHE A 155 -10.69 -10.08 6.68
CA PHE A 155 -11.51 -9.32 7.61
C PHE A 155 -12.79 -10.07 7.94
N LYS A 156 -13.42 -9.67 9.05
CA LYS A 156 -14.72 -10.15 9.48
C LYS A 156 -15.78 -9.06 9.25
N PRO A 157 -16.77 -9.30 8.36
CA PRO A 157 -17.87 -8.38 8.18
C PRO A 157 -18.69 -8.22 9.46
N LEU A 158 -18.95 -6.98 9.87
CA LEU A 158 -19.86 -6.65 10.98
C LEU A 158 -21.19 -6.10 10.46
N ARG A 159 -21.12 -5.24 9.44
CA ARG A 159 -22.31 -4.66 8.78
C ARG A 159 -22.06 -4.47 7.30
N TYR A 160 -23.03 -4.89 6.48
CA TYR A 160 -22.97 -4.74 5.03
C TYR A 160 -24.37 -4.57 4.43
N GLU A 161 -24.41 -4.10 3.20
CA GLU A 161 -25.62 -3.99 2.39
C GLU A 161 -25.37 -4.52 0.98
N GLU A 162 -26.44 -4.87 0.26
CA GLU A 162 -26.32 -5.24 -1.14
C GLU A 162 -26.15 -4.00 -2.01
N ARG A 163 -25.19 -4.03 -2.91
CA ARG A 163 -25.10 -3.10 -4.02
C ARG A 163 -25.98 -3.60 -5.15
N ARG A 164 -26.91 -2.76 -5.59
CA ARG A 164 -27.80 -3.04 -6.71
C ARG A 164 -27.75 -1.93 -7.73
N ASP A 165 -27.90 -2.29 -9.00
CA ASP A 165 -28.03 -1.32 -10.08
C ASP A 165 -29.35 -0.55 -9.93
N GLU A 166 -29.29 0.78 -9.93
CA GLU A 166 -30.46 1.64 -9.64
C GLU A 166 -31.59 1.49 -10.67
N LYS A 167 -31.25 1.18 -11.92
CA LYS A 167 -32.22 1.12 -13.02
C LYS A 167 -32.85 -0.26 -13.15
N THR A 168 -32.05 -1.31 -12.99
CA THR A 168 -32.44 -2.70 -13.25
C THR A 168 -32.70 -3.49 -11.97
N GLY A 169 -32.25 -3.01 -10.81
CA GLY A 169 -32.30 -3.73 -9.54
C GLY A 169 -31.37 -4.95 -9.46
N SER A 170 -30.53 -5.14 -10.48
CA SER A 170 -29.60 -6.28 -10.56
C SER A 170 -28.57 -6.22 -9.45
N PHE A 171 -28.25 -7.38 -8.87
CA PHE A 171 -27.21 -7.49 -7.86
C PHE A 171 -25.84 -7.18 -8.48
N LEU A 172 -25.10 -6.28 -7.84
CA LEU A 172 -23.76 -5.85 -8.25
C LEU A 172 -22.67 -6.37 -7.31
N GLY A 173 -22.97 -6.62 -6.05
CA GLY A 173 -22.01 -7.04 -5.02
C GLY A 173 -22.45 -6.61 -3.63
N LEU A 174 -21.55 -6.66 -2.66
CA LEU A 174 -21.77 -6.23 -1.28
C LEU A 174 -21.00 -4.94 -1.00
N ARG A 175 -21.59 -4.05 -0.22
CA ARG A 175 -20.89 -2.93 0.40
C ARG A 175 -20.72 -3.22 1.87
N PHE A 176 -19.50 -3.47 2.30
CA PHE A 176 -19.13 -3.58 3.70
C PHE A 176 -19.05 -2.16 4.28
N LEU A 177 -19.91 -1.89 5.24
CA LEU A 177 -20.05 -0.60 5.90
C LEU A 177 -19.28 -0.57 7.23
N GLU A 178 -19.04 -1.73 7.81
CA GLU A 178 -18.28 -1.93 9.04
C GLU A 178 -17.66 -3.35 9.05
N GLN A 179 -16.36 -3.42 9.34
CA GLN A 179 -15.59 -4.65 9.32
C GLN A 179 -14.42 -4.62 10.32
N GLU A 180 -14.20 -5.73 10.99
CA GLU A 180 -13.08 -5.96 11.90
C GLU A 180 -11.92 -6.56 11.11
N LEU A 181 -10.73 -5.97 11.24
CA LEU A 181 -9.47 -6.53 10.72
C LEU A 181 -8.88 -7.54 11.72
#